data_AF-A0A8J3IXR9-F1
#
_entry.id   AF-A0A8J3IXR9-F1
#
_cell.length_a   1.000
_cell.length_b   1.000
_cell.length_c   1.000
_cell.angle_alpha   90.00
_cell.angle_beta   90.00
_cell.angle_gamma   90.00
#
_symmetry.space_group_name_H-M   'P 1'
#
loop_
_entity.id
_entity.type
_entity.pdbx_description
1 polymer ?
#
loop_
_entity_poly.entity_id
_entity_poly.type
_entity_poly.pdbx_seq_one_letter_code
_entity_poly.pdbx_strand_id
1 'polypeptide(L)'
;MPTPDDRGFKHRGDGDTREVPIPPELVRILREHIADFGLADDGRLFRSERGNVVSGSNYFRVWQTARPIALRPDQVESPVAARPYDLRHAAVSLWLNAGVPATEVAERAGHTVDVLLKVYAKCIDGQRDVINKRIEDALSDVA
;
A
#
# COMPACT_ATOMS: atom_id res chain seq x y z
N MET A 1 29.20 6.14 -14.01
CA MET A 1 27.83 6.68 -13.84
C MET A 1 26.88 5.71 -14.54
N PRO A 2 26.31 4.71 -13.85
CA PRO A 2 25.23 3.90 -14.39
C PRO A 2 23.89 4.54 -14.02
N THR A 3 23.01 4.69 -15.01
CA THR A 3 21.68 5.30 -14.94
C THR A 3 20.70 4.52 -14.05
N PRO A 4 19.64 5.17 -13.54
CA PRO A 4 18.54 4.47 -12.88
C PRO A 4 17.93 3.39 -13.78
N ASP A 5 17.41 2.34 -13.16
CA ASP A 5 16.75 1.22 -13.83
C ASP A 5 15.51 1.71 -14.61
N ASP A 6 15.69 2.00 -15.91
CA ASP A 6 14.66 2.38 -16.90
C ASP A 6 13.67 1.24 -17.22
N ARG A 7 13.45 0.32 -16.29
CA ARG A 7 12.35 -0.64 -16.40
C ARG A 7 11.10 0.01 -15.85
N GLY A 8 10.57 0.95 -16.64
CA GLY A 8 9.23 1.48 -16.49
C GLY A 8 8.24 0.34 -16.26
N PHE A 9 7.26 0.58 -15.40
CA PHE A 9 6.18 -0.37 -15.15
C PHE A 9 5.53 -0.69 -16.49
N LYS A 10 5.74 -1.92 -16.98
CA LYS A 10 5.14 -2.43 -18.21
C LYS A 10 3.65 -2.04 -18.17
N HIS A 11 3.21 -1.26 -19.16
CA HIS A 11 1.85 -0.73 -19.38
C HIS A 11 1.52 0.70 -18.89
N ARG A 12 2.47 1.57 -18.54
CA ARG A 12 2.17 3.00 -18.32
C ARG A 12 3.07 3.93 -19.11
N GLY A 13 2.50 5.02 -19.61
CA GLY A 13 3.27 6.12 -20.21
C GLY A 13 4.13 6.79 -19.14
N ASP A 14 5.30 7.29 -19.54
CA ASP A 14 6.15 8.08 -18.65
C ASP A 14 5.35 9.26 -18.07
N GLY A 15 5.37 9.40 -16.74
CA GLY A 15 4.74 10.53 -16.03
C GLY A 15 3.35 10.27 -15.44
N ASP A 16 2.81 9.05 -15.51
CA ASP A 16 1.55 8.73 -14.83
C ASP A 16 1.72 8.78 -13.29
N THR A 17 1.27 9.88 -12.70
CA THR A 17 1.33 10.14 -11.25
C THR A 17 -0.07 10.02 -10.66
N ARG A 18 -0.13 9.62 -9.38
CA ARG A 18 -1.37 9.54 -8.63
C ARG A 18 -1.19 10.18 -7.27
N GLU A 19 -2.20 10.88 -6.82
CA GLU A 19 -2.24 11.38 -5.45
C GLU A 19 -2.70 10.26 -4.51
N VAL A 20 -1.97 10.07 -3.42
CA VAL A 20 -2.32 9.12 -2.37
C VAL A 20 -2.30 9.87 -1.05
N PRO A 21 -3.47 10.13 -0.44
CA PRO A 21 -3.52 10.73 0.88
C PRO A 21 -2.77 9.84 1.88
N ILE A 22 -1.78 10.43 2.56
CA ILE A 22 -1.01 9.74 3.60
C ILE A 22 -1.58 10.09 4.99
N PRO A 23 -1.83 9.10 5.86
CA PRO A 23 -2.38 9.37 7.18
C PRO A 23 -1.36 10.06 8.10
N PRO A 24 -1.80 10.79 9.14
CA PRO A 24 -0.90 11.51 10.05
C PRO A 24 0.19 10.62 10.68
N GLU A 25 -0.11 9.36 10.94
CA GLU A 25 0.83 8.39 11.51
C GLU A 25 1.99 8.12 10.53
N LEU A 26 1.70 7.99 9.24
CA LEU A 26 2.74 7.82 8.22
C LEU A 26 3.57 9.10 8.08
N VAL A 27 2.93 10.27 8.11
CA VAL A 27 3.65 11.56 8.10
C VAL A 27 4.64 11.64 9.26
N ARG A 28 4.23 11.22 10.46
CA ARG A 28 5.11 11.18 11.64
C ARG A 28 6.30 10.25 11.40
N ILE A 29 6.07 9.02 10.96
CA ILE A 29 7.14 8.04 10.67
C ILE A 29 8.14 8.60 9.64
N LEU A 30 7.65 9.24 8.57
CA LEU A 30 8.50 9.82 7.54
C LEU A 30 9.32 11.00 8.08
N ARG A 31 8.74 11.85 8.95
CA ARG A 31 9.47 12.96 9.58
C ARG A 31 10.55 12.47 10.53
N GLU A 32 10.26 11.46 11.34
CA GLU A 32 11.26 10.81 12.21
C GLU A 32 12.41 10.24 11.37
N HIS A 33 12.10 9.53 10.27
CA HIS A 33 13.12 9.03 9.34
C HIS A 33 13.97 10.15 8.73
N ILE A 34 13.37 11.28 8.32
CA ILE A 34 14.12 12.42 7.77
C ILE A 34 15.02 13.04 8.85
N ALA A 35 14.57 13.13 10.10
CA ALA A 35 15.38 13.66 11.19
C ALA A 35 16.61 12.78 11.47
N ASP A 36 16.43 11.46 11.46
CA ASP A 36 17.49 10.50 11.80
C ASP A 36 18.48 10.28 10.64
N PHE A 37 17.99 10.26 9.40
CA PHE A 37 18.79 9.86 8.23
C PHE A 37 18.99 10.97 7.19
N GLY A 38 18.26 12.09 7.27
CA GLY A 38 18.27 13.13 6.25
C GLY A 38 17.72 12.67 4.89
N LEU A 39 17.90 13.50 3.86
CA LEU A 39 17.51 13.19 2.48
C LEU A 39 18.75 12.84 1.63
N ALA A 40 18.53 12.11 0.54
CA ALA A 40 19.56 12.03 -0.52
C ALA A 40 19.75 13.40 -1.19
N ASP A 41 20.88 13.60 -1.87
CA ASP A 41 21.19 14.86 -2.57
C ASP A 41 20.16 15.24 -3.64
N ASP A 42 19.46 14.24 -4.19
CA ASP A 42 18.37 14.39 -5.17
C ASP A 42 16.96 14.43 -4.53
N GLY A 43 16.88 14.52 -3.20
CA GLY A 43 15.63 14.63 -2.45
C GLY A 43 14.93 13.30 -2.13
N ARG A 44 15.50 12.14 -2.50
CA ARG A 44 14.90 10.84 -2.14
C ARG A 44 14.86 10.62 -0.63
N LEU A 45 13.71 10.14 -0.14
CA LEU A 45 13.49 9.78 1.27
C LEU A 45 14.33 8.56 1.70
N PHE A 46 14.39 7.54 0.84
CA PHE A 46 15.09 6.28 1.14
C PHE A 46 16.32 6.10 0.27
N ARG A 47 17.47 5.85 0.91
CA ARG A 47 18.74 5.58 0.25
C ARG A 47 19.51 4.48 0.96
N SER A 48 20.32 3.76 0.22
CA SER A 48 21.36 2.89 0.79
C SER A 48 22.44 3.73 1.50
N GLU A 49 23.28 3.08 2.31
CA GLU A 49 24.44 3.72 2.95
C GLU A 49 25.35 4.46 1.96
N ARG A 50 25.41 3.99 0.71
CA ARG A 50 26.20 4.62 -0.37
C ARG A 50 25.44 5.70 -1.15
N GLY A 51 24.25 6.12 -0.71
CA GLY A 51 23.41 7.11 -1.40
C GLY A 51 22.60 6.59 -2.60
N ASN A 52 22.77 5.33 -2.99
CA ASN A 52 22.07 4.72 -4.12
C ASN A 52 20.62 4.34 -3.78
N VAL A 53 19.81 4.12 -4.82
CA VAL A 53 18.46 3.56 -4.69
C VAL A 53 18.52 2.21 -3.95
N VAL A 54 17.61 2.01 -3.01
CA VAL A 54 17.49 0.74 -2.30
C VAL A 54 16.98 -0.33 -3.25
N SER A 55 17.75 -1.40 -3.43
CA SER A 55 17.35 -2.50 -4.33
C SER A 55 16.19 -3.31 -3.76
N GLY A 56 15.36 -3.88 -4.64
CA GLY A 56 14.25 -4.75 -4.24
C GLY A 56 14.69 -5.96 -3.40
N SER A 57 15.86 -6.53 -3.69
CA SER A 57 16.44 -7.62 -2.89
C SER A 57 16.81 -7.18 -1.47
N ASN A 58 17.25 -5.93 -1.30
CA ASN A 58 17.55 -5.40 0.03
C ASN A 58 16.26 -5.19 0.84
N TYR A 59 15.21 -4.65 0.22
CA TYR A 59 13.88 -4.58 0.84
C TYR A 59 13.39 -5.96 1.29
N PHE A 60 13.51 -6.97 0.42
CA PHE A 60 13.08 -8.33 0.76
C PHE A 60 13.89 -8.91 1.93
N ARG A 61 15.21 -8.70 1.97
CA ARG A 61 16.06 -9.18 3.06
C ARG A 61 15.67 -8.54 4.39
N VAL A 62 15.56 -7.21 4.43
CA VAL A 62 15.14 -6.46 5.63
C VAL A 62 13.75 -6.90 6.07
N TRP A 63 12.85 -7.14 5.12
CA TRP A 63 11.51 -7.66 5.40
C TRP A 63 11.54 -9.01 6.10
N GLN A 64 12.32 -9.98 5.60
CA GLN A 64 12.43 -11.29 6.25
C GLN A 64 12.98 -11.19 7.68
N THR A 65 13.87 -10.23 7.95
CA THR A 65 14.36 -9.99 9.32
C THR A 65 13.33 -9.26 10.20
N ALA A 66 12.45 -8.45 9.62
CA ALA A 66 11.42 -7.72 10.35
C ALA A 66 10.22 -8.60 10.72
N ARG A 67 9.85 -9.58 9.89
CA ARG A 67 8.72 -10.51 10.14
C ARG A 67 8.76 -11.16 11.53
N PRO A 68 9.85 -11.79 11.99
CA PRO A 68 9.88 -12.42 13.32
C PRO A 68 9.87 -11.43 14.50
N ILE A 69 10.11 -10.14 14.26
CA ILE A 69 10.01 -9.08 15.28
C ILE A 69 8.56 -8.65 15.47
N ALA A 70 7.80 -8.59 14.36
CA ALA A 70 6.44 -8.05 14.34
C ALA A 70 5.33 -9.12 14.45
N LEU A 71 5.63 -10.38 14.09
CA LEU A 71 4.66 -11.46 13.99
C LEU A 71 4.95 -12.59 14.97
N ARG A 72 3.90 -13.30 15.38
CA ARG A 72 4.05 -14.52 16.18
C ARG A 72 4.70 -15.65 15.37
N PRO A 73 5.37 -16.64 16.01
CA PRO A 73 6.01 -17.74 15.30
C PRO A 73 5.08 -18.50 14.34
N ASP A 74 3.84 -18.78 14.73
CA ASP A 74 2.84 -19.43 13.88
C ASP A 74 2.51 -18.63 12.61
N GLN A 75 2.56 -17.30 12.71
CA GLN A 75 2.30 -16.41 11.59
C GLN A 75 3.51 -16.26 10.66
N VAL A 76 4.73 -16.31 11.20
CA VAL A 76 5.97 -16.29 10.42
C VAL A 76 6.04 -17.50 9.48
N GLU A 77 5.68 -18.68 9.99
CA GLU A 77 5.62 -19.92 9.22
C GLU A 77 4.44 -19.96 8.23
N SER A 78 3.43 -19.12 8.44
CA SER A 78 2.30 -19.01 7.53
C SER A 78 2.62 -18.15 6.30
N PRO A 79 1.78 -18.21 5.24
CA PRO A 79 1.88 -17.31 4.09
C PRO A 79 1.60 -15.83 4.40
N VAL A 80 1.15 -15.50 5.62
CA VAL A 80 0.82 -14.12 6.00
C VAL A 80 2.05 -13.24 5.87
N ALA A 81 1.90 -12.16 5.10
CA ALA A 81 2.90 -11.12 4.96
C ALA A 81 4.28 -11.68 4.50
N ALA A 82 4.28 -12.77 3.72
CA ALA A 82 5.49 -13.45 3.26
C ALA A 82 6.39 -12.55 2.40
N ARG A 83 5.78 -11.60 1.67
CA ARG A 83 6.47 -10.62 0.82
C ARG A 83 6.06 -9.21 1.21
N PRO A 84 6.91 -8.19 0.99
CA PRO A 84 6.52 -6.79 1.16
C PRO A 84 5.27 -6.41 0.35
N TYR A 85 5.11 -7.00 -0.84
CA TYR A 85 3.95 -6.75 -1.71
C TYR A 85 2.62 -7.18 -1.07
N ASP A 86 2.64 -8.11 -0.11
CA ASP A 86 1.43 -8.55 0.57
C ASP A 86 0.86 -7.44 1.49
N LEU A 87 1.68 -6.46 1.91
CA LEU A 87 1.19 -5.25 2.60
C LEU A 87 0.29 -4.39 1.71
N ARG A 88 0.59 -4.34 0.41
CA ARG A 88 -0.26 -3.64 -0.56
C ARG A 88 -1.61 -4.33 -0.71
N HIS A 89 -1.62 -5.67 -0.73
CA HIS A 89 -2.87 -6.44 -0.70
C HIS A 89 -3.67 -6.16 0.57
N ALA A 90 -3.01 -6.17 1.74
CA ALA A 90 -3.65 -5.87 3.01
C ALA A 90 -4.25 -4.46 3.06
N ALA A 91 -3.52 -3.44 2.57
CA ALA A 91 -4.01 -2.06 2.53
C ALA A 91 -5.26 -1.91 1.65
N VAL A 92 -5.26 -2.52 0.46
CA VAL A 92 -6.41 -2.49 -0.45
C VAL A 92 -7.62 -3.21 0.16
N SER A 93 -7.42 -4.40 0.73
CA SER A 93 -8.48 -5.12 1.46
C SER A 93 -9.02 -4.29 2.63
N LEU A 94 -8.15 -3.64 3.41
CA LEU A 94 -8.55 -2.79 4.52
C LEU A 94 -9.45 -1.63 4.07
N TRP A 95 -9.07 -0.91 3.01
CA TRP A 95 -9.87 0.22 2.52
C TRP A 95 -11.24 -0.23 2.00
N LEU A 96 -11.30 -1.34 1.26
CA LEU A 96 -12.57 -1.93 0.82
C LEU A 96 -13.44 -2.36 2.01
N ASN A 97 -12.82 -2.93 3.05
CA ASN A 97 -13.52 -3.38 4.26
C ASN A 97 -13.99 -2.22 5.15
N ALA A 98 -13.30 -1.08 5.12
CA ALA A 98 -13.79 0.17 5.71
C ALA A 98 -14.95 0.79 4.88
N GLY A 99 -15.22 0.23 3.70
CA GLY A 99 -16.26 0.67 2.80
C GLY A 99 -15.90 1.97 2.07
N VAL A 100 -14.60 2.19 1.82
CA VAL A 100 -14.14 3.22 0.87
C VAL A 100 -14.60 2.83 -0.53
N PRO A 101 -15.11 3.76 -1.35
CA PRO A 101 -15.56 3.45 -2.71
C PRO A 101 -14.49 2.74 -3.56
N ALA A 102 -14.89 1.73 -4.32
CA ALA A 102 -13.98 0.94 -5.14
C ALA A 102 -13.22 1.78 -6.19
N THR A 103 -13.83 2.86 -6.69
CA THR A 103 -13.18 3.82 -7.60
C THR A 103 -12.00 4.53 -6.94
N GLU A 104 -12.21 5.07 -5.74
CA GLU A 104 -11.17 5.73 -4.92
C GLU A 104 -10.04 4.76 -4.56
N VAL A 105 -10.38 3.53 -4.16
CA VAL A 105 -9.39 2.49 -3.85
C VAL A 105 -8.58 2.12 -5.10
N ALA A 106 -9.23 1.99 -6.26
CA ALA A 106 -8.57 1.67 -7.52
C ALA A 106 -7.59 2.78 -7.91
N GLU A 107 -8.01 4.04 -7.83
CA GLU A 107 -7.16 5.20 -8.12
C GLU A 107 -5.93 5.26 -7.20
N ARG A 108 -6.12 5.17 -5.87
CA ARG A 108 -5.01 5.19 -4.90
C ARG A 108 -4.06 4.02 -5.06
N ALA A 109 -4.61 2.82 -5.32
CA ALA A 109 -3.79 1.66 -5.63
C ALA A 109 -3.07 1.87 -6.97
N GLY A 110 -3.67 2.56 -7.93
CA GLY A 110 -3.24 2.55 -9.33
C GLY A 110 -3.63 1.23 -9.99
N HIS A 111 -4.87 0.79 -9.84
CA HIS A 111 -5.47 -0.29 -10.61
C HIS A 111 -6.63 0.28 -11.44
N THR A 112 -7.06 -0.45 -12.48
CA THR A 112 -8.41 -0.22 -13.01
C THR A 112 -9.44 -0.79 -12.04
N VAL A 113 -10.66 -0.26 -12.06
CA VAL A 113 -11.75 -0.77 -11.21
C VAL A 113 -12.05 -2.25 -11.51
N ASP A 114 -11.99 -2.65 -12.79
CA ASP A 114 -12.16 -4.05 -13.20
C ASP A 114 -11.13 -4.98 -12.54
N VAL A 115 -9.83 -4.60 -12.59
CA VAL A 115 -8.76 -5.37 -11.93
C VAL A 115 -8.99 -5.42 -10.42
N LEU A 116 -9.42 -4.31 -9.81
CA LEU A 116 -9.71 -4.27 -8.38
C LEU A 116 -10.83 -5.25 -8.01
N LEU A 117 -11.97 -5.21 -8.72
CA LEU A 117 -13.11 -6.08 -8.45
C LEU A 117 -12.74 -7.56 -8.69
N LYS A 118 -12.00 -7.86 -9.76
CA LYS A 118 -11.54 -9.22 -10.05
C LYS A 118 -10.66 -9.81 -8.94
N VAL A 119 -9.80 -9.00 -8.33
CA VAL A 119 -8.84 -9.45 -7.30
C VAL A 119 -9.46 -9.42 -5.90
N TYR A 120 -10.34 -8.45 -5.60
CA TYR A 120 -10.79 -8.18 -4.23
C TYR A 120 -12.30 -8.30 -4.00
N ALA A 121 -13.09 -8.81 -4.94
CA ALA A 121 -14.54 -9.02 -4.75
C ALA A 121 -14.86 -9.76 -3.44
N LYS A 122 -14.03 -10.75 -3.06
CA LYS A 122 -14.20 -11.51 -1.82
C LYS A 122 -14.01 -10.70 -0.53
N CYS A 123 -13.31 -9.56 -0.58
CA CYS A 123 -13.19 -8.67 0.58
C CYS A 123 -14.50 -7.91 0.84
N ILE A 124 -15.32 -7.71 -0.20
CA ILE A 124 -16.63 -7.07 -0.09
C ILE A 124 -17.69 -8.08 0.39
N ASP A 125 -17.42 -9.38 0.24
CA ASP A 125 -18.27 -10.48 0.69
C ASP A 125 -18.31 -10.56 2.24
N GLY A 126 -19.50 -10.68 2.82
CA GLY A 126 -19.71 -10.64 4.28
C GLY A 126 -20.07 -9.26 4.86
N GLN A 127 -20.14 -8.20 4.05
CA GLN A 127 -20.56 -6.86 4.51
C GLN A 127 -22.06 -6.57 4.31
N ARG A 128 -22.88 -7.59 4.03
CA ARG A 128 -24.28 -7.41 3.62
C ARG A 128 -25.09 -6.56 4.61
N ASP A 129 -24.97 -6.82 5.90
CA ASP A 129 -25.72 -6.09 6.93
C ASP A 129 -25.23 -4.65 7.08
N VAL A 130 -23.91 -4.42 6.97
CA VAL A 130 -23.32 -3.08 6.99
C VAL A 130 -23.75 -2.27 5.77
N ILE A 131 -23.79 -2.91 4.59
CA ILE A 131 -24.23 -2.29 3.35
C ILE A 131 -25.73 -1.98 3.42
N ASN A 132 -26.55 -2.91 3.87
CA ASN A 132 -27.99 -2.69 4.04
C ASN A 132 -28.25 -1.53 5.00
N LYS A 133 -27.58 -1.48 6.15
CA LYS A 133 -27.69 -0.36 7.10
C LYS A 133 -27.32 0.98 6.45
N ARG A 134 -26.21 1.03 5.69
CA ARG A 134 -25.83 2.26 4.95
C ARG A 134 -26.89 2.68 3.92
N ILE A 135 -27.54 1.72 3.25
CA ILE A 135 -28.64 2.00 2.32
C ILE A 135 -29.86 2.53 3.07
N GLU A 136 -30.22 1.91 4.19
CA GLU A 136 -31.32 2.34 5.06
C GLU A 136 -31.10 3.76 5.59
N ASP A 137 -29.91 4.05 6.13
CA ASP A 137 -29.51 5.38 6.62
C ASP A 137 -29.60 6.44 5.49
N ALA A 138 -29.13 6.11 4.28
CA ALA A 138 -29.21 7.03 3.14
C ALA A 138 -30.64 7.27 2.64
N LEU A 139 -31.55 6.31 2.79
CA LEU A 139 -32.95 6.46 2.41
C LEU A 139 -33.78 7.16 3.48
N SER A 140 -33.39 7.07 4.75
CA SER A 140 -34.06 7.78 5.85
C SER A 140 -33.67 9.25 5.93
N ASP A 141 -32.46 9.63 5.49
CA ASP A 141 -32.02 11.04 5.38
C ASP A 141 -32.68 11.82 4.22
N VAL A 142 -33.47 11.15 3.37
CA VAL A 142 -34.16 11.74 2.20
C VAL A 142 -35.68 11.90 2.44
N ALA A 143 -36.17 11.56 3.64
CA ALA A 143 -37.57 11.71 4.06
C ALA A 143 -37.76 12.87 5.05
#